data_AF-A0A1Y2TJH0-F1
#
_entry.id   AF-A0A1Y2TJH0-F1
#
_cell.length_a   1.000
_cell.length_b   1.000
_cell.length_c   1.000
_cell.angle_alpha   90.00
_cell.angle_beta   90.00
_cell.angle_gamma   90.00
#
_symmetry.space_group_name_H-M   'P 1'
#
loop_
_entity.id
_entity.type
_entity.pdbx_description
1 polymer ?
#
loop_
_entity_poly.entity_id
_entity_poly.type
_entity_poly.pdbx_seq_one_letter_code
_entity_poly.pdbx_strand_id
1 'polypeptide(L)'
;MTPPTHLPAPRRITASNLPLVKSNVAKPNSEPGVEVLVETLKLDPIPGGSLLRARVASSKKVPTSNDGHGHIELDQVPGMGIVRMSKPDNLLRGIIPTSLLSSTPKHKDVAYSGMPGGINMYYLDIAPNSEGAMHRTTSTDYLVVLQGTLSLLTPPKPFDVVDGRGTYGETVETLCEPGDVVLQRGIAHALSNRTTEWVRVMAVVVASEPNRVPVVGSGPVGQLKTVALDDVWLQ
;
A
#
# COMPACT_ATOMS: atom_id res chain seq x y z
N MET A 1 -1.34 33.22 5.83
CA MET A 1 -2.29 32.41 5.04
C MET A 1 -3.31 31.82 6.00
N THR A 2 -4.60 31.97 5.71
CA THR A 2 -5.66 31.36 6.52
C THR A 2 -5.62 29.85 6.30
N PRO A 3 -5.63 29.01 7.36
CA PRO A 3 -5.69 27.56 7.17
C PRO A 3 -6.95 27.18 6.38
N PRO A 4 -6.88 26.15 5.52
CA PRO A 4 -8.01 25.76 4.70
C PRO A 4 -9.20 25.41 5.60
N THR A 5 -10.38 25.91 5.23
CA THR A 5 -11.62 25.70 5.99
C THR A 5 -12.14 24.26 5.92
N HIS A 6 -11.56 23.46 5.02
CA HIS A 6 -11.86 22.05 4.79
C HIS A 6 -10.60 21.32 4.28
N LEU A 7 -10.39 20.08 4.75
CA LEU A 7 -9.35 19.20 4.18
C LEU A 7 -9.77 18.69 2.79
N PRO A 8 -8.84 18.56 1.82
CA PRO A 8 -9.15 17.97 0.51
C PRO A 8 -9.65 16.55 0.67
N ALA A 9 -10.51 16.07 -0.24
CA ALA A 9 -10.99 14.69 -0.23
C ALA A 9 -9.79 13.71 -0.22
N PRO A 10 -9.84 12.62 0.56
CA PRO A 10 -8.71 11.73 0.67
C PRO A 10 -8.48 11.00 -0.65
N ARG A 11 -7.22 10.77 -1.03
CA ARG A 11 -6.90 9.96 -2.20
C ARG A 11 -6.50 8.55 -1.79
N ARG A 12 -6.88 7.60 -2.63
CA ARG A 12 -6.37 6.24 -2.62
C ARG A 12 -5.35 6.10 -3.75
N ILE A 13 -4.17 5.64 -3.40
CA ILE A 13 -3.09 5.37 -4.35
C ILE A 13 -2.91 3.85 -4.39
N THR A 14 -3.45 3.19 -5.40
CA THR A 14 -3.38 1.72 -5.53
C THR A 14 -2.17 1.34 -6.37
N ALA A 15 -1.23 0.61 -5.77
CA ALA A 15 -0.07 0.06 -6.46
C ALA A 15 -0.24 -1.46 -6.61
N SER A 16 -0.23 -1.95 -7.84
CA SER A 16 -0.47 -3.37 -8.18
C SER A 16 0.46 -3.89 -9.26
N ASN A 17 0.75 -5.19 -9.20
CA ASN A 17 1.63 -5.86 -10.16
C ASN A 17 0.94 -5.98 -11.53
N LEU A 18 1.62 -5.53 -12.59
CA LEU A 18 1.18 -5.74 -13.96
C LEU A 18 1.35 -7.21 -14.39
N PRO A 19 0.62 -7.65 -15.42
CA PRO A 19 0.82 -8.97 -16.01
C PRO A 19 2.26 -9.17 -16.54
N LEU A 20 2.76 -10.40 -16.47
CA LEU A 20 3.98 -10.80 -17.16
C LEU A 20 3.65 -11.29 -18.58
N VAL A 21 4.52 -11.05 -19.54
CA VAL A 21 4.42 -11.70 -20.86
C VAL A 21 5.11 -13.06 -20.83
N LYS A 22 4.66 -14.01 -21.67
CA LYS A 22 5.17 -15.39 -21.67
C LYS A 22 6.71 -15.50 -21.75
N SER A 23 7.38 -14.60 -22.47
CA SER A 23 8.85 -14.57 -22.57
C SER A 23 9.55 -14.22 -21.26
N ASN A 24 8.92 -13.43 -20.38
CA ASN A 24 9.45 -13.08 -19.07
C ASN A 24 9.33 -14.25 -18.09
N VAL A 25 8.22 -14.99 -18.13
CA VAL A 25 7.99 -16.15 -17.26
C VAL A 25 9.00 -17.28 -17.48
N ALA A 26 9.63 -17.33 -18.67
CA ALA A 26 10.67 -18.31 -18.97
C ALA A 26 12.00 -18.03 -18.25
N LYS A 27 12.19 -16.81 -17.72
CA LYS A 27 13.37 -16.44 -16.96
C LYS A 27 13.14 -16.69 -15.46
N PRO A 28 14.08 -17.34 -14.76
CA PRO A 28 14.03 -17.36 -13.31
C PRO A 28 14.11 -15.92 -12.79
N ASN A 29 13.31 -15.59 -11.78
CA ASN A 29 13.34 -14.31 -11.04
C ASN A 29 12.89 -13.07 -11.83
N SER A 30 12.02 -13.25 -12.82
CA SER A 30 11.38 -12.11 -13.49
C SER A 30 10.28 -11.53 -12.59
N GLU A 31 10.37 -10.22 -12.33
CA GLU A 31 9.40 -9.45 -11.59
C GLU A 31 8.55 -8.59 -12.56
N PRO A 32 7.26 -8.40 -12.26
CA PRO A 32 6.39 -7.57 -13.06
C PRO A 32 6.73 -6.09 -12.91
N GLY A 33 6.32 -5.30 -13.90
CA GLY A 33 6.21 -3.85 -13.70
C GLY A 33 5.06 -3.55 -12.73
N VAL A 34 5.00 -2.31 -12.27
CA VAL A 34 4.00 -1.85 -11.31
C VAL A 34 3.15 -0.76 -11.95
N GLU A 35 1.85 -0.89 -11.77
CA GLU A 35 0.87 0.14 -12.08
C GLU A 35 0.50 0.88 -10.80
N VAL A 36 0.45 2.21 -10.86
CA VAL A 36 -0.01 3.07 -9.77
C VAL A 36 -1.22 3.87 -10.24
N LEU A 37 -2.36 3.69 -9.56
CA LEU A 37 -3.62 4.39 -9.84
C LEU A 37 -3.97 5.32 -8.69
N VAL A 38 -4.25 6.58 -8.99
CA VAL A 38 -4.64 7.59 -8.02
C VAL A 38 -6.12 7.91 -8.19
N GLU A 39 -6.89 7.72 -7.12
CA GLU A 39 -8.33 7.99 -7.09
C GLU A 39 -8.68 8.92 -5.94
N THR A 40 -9.44 9.97 -6.22
CA THR A 40 -10.04 10.81 -5.17
C THR A 40 -11.30 10.13 -4.66
N LEU A 41 -11.31 9.76 -3.37
CA LEU A 41 -12.39 8.98 -2.80
C LEU A 41 -13.63 9.83 -2.53
N LYS A 42 -14.80 9.26 -2.84
CA LYS A 42 -16.09 9.80 -2.43
C LYS A 42 -16.30 9.61 -0.93
N LEU A 43 -16.86 10.63 -0.30
CA LEU A 43 -17.26 10.62 1.10
C LEU A 43 -18.74 10.25 1.21
N ASP A 44 -19.04 9.13 1.87
CA ASP A 44 -20.41 8.65 2.10
C ASP A 44 -20.82 8.92 3.56
N PRO A 45 -22.05 9.38 3.83
CA PRO A 45 -22.54 9.56 5.19
C PRO A 45 -22.57 8.26 5.99
N ILE A 46 -22.13 8.30 7.24
CA ILE A 46 -22.34 7.22 8.20
C ILE A 46 -23.73 7.41 8.85
N PRO A 47 -24.57 6.35 8.95
CA PRO A 47 -25.84 6.41 9.67
C PRO A 47 -25.68 6.93 11.10
N GLY A 48 -26.52 7.88 11.52
CA GLY A 48 -26.44 8.53 12.84
C GLY A 48 -26.04 10.01 12.78
N GLY A 49 -25.57 10.49 11.62
CA GLY A 49 -25.40 11.92 11.32
C GLY A 49 -24.17 12.56 11.99
N SER A 50 -23.47 13.41 11.21
CA SER A 50 -22.22 14.14 11.50
C SER A 50 -20.90 13.51 11.03
N LEU A 51 -20.88 12.24 10.60
CA LEU A 51 -19.67 11.58 10.11
C LEU A 51 -19.80 11.18 8.63
N LEU A 52 -18.71 11.37 7.90
CA LEU A 52 -18.53 10.92 6.52
C LEU A 52 -17.40 9.89 6.49
N ARG A 53 -17.53 8.85 5.66
CA ARG A 53 -16.52 7.80 5.46
C ARG A 53 -16.14 7.70 4.00
N ALA A 54 -14.84 7.65 3.73
CA ALA A 54 -14.29 7.18 2.47
C ALA A 54 -13.75 5.76 2.69
N ARG A 55 -14.22 4.77 1.91
CA ARG A 55 -13.64 3.41 1.93
C ARG A 55 -12.38 3.40 1.08
N VAL A 56 -11.27 2.96 1.67
CA VAL A 56 -9.97 2.87 0.98
C VAL A 56 -9.80 1.47 0.42
N ALA A 57 -9.99 0.44 1.24
CA ALA A 57 -9.77 -0.94 0.84
C ALA A 57 -10.56 -1.86 1.76
N SER A 58 -10.82 -3.08 1.31
CA SER A 58 -11.54 -4.10 2.08
C SER A 58 -11.00 -5.47 1.74
N SER A 59 -10.85 -6.30 2.76
CA SER A 59 -10.38 -7.67 2.60
C SER A 59 -11.24 -8.59 3.46
N LYS A 60 -11.78 -9.67 2.87
CA LYS A 60 -12.60 -10.66 3.59
C LYS A 60 -11.82 -11.56 4.56
N LYS A 61 -10.50 -11.70 4.37
CA LYS A 61 -9.67 -12.64 5.13
C LYS A 61 -8.24 -12.12 5.31
N VAL A 62 -7.56 -12.68 6.31
CA VAL A 62 -6.11 -12.66 6.46
C VAL A 62 -5.63 -14.12 6.47
N PRO A 63 -4.64 -14.52 5.65
CA PRO A 63 -3.91 -13.69 4.69
C PRO A 63 -4.78 -13.14 3.55
N THR A 64 -4.49 -11.92 3.11
CA THR A 64 -5.16 -11.23 1.99
C THR A 64 -4.73 -11.78 0.63
N SER A 65 -5.39 -11.36 -0.45
CA SER A 65 -4.92 -11.62 -1.82
C SER A 65 -4.49 -10.32 -2.51
N ASN A 66 -3.29 -10.36 -3.09
CA ASN A 66 -2.71 -9.28 -3.89
C ASN A 66 -2.91 -9.47 -5.39
N ASP A 67 -3.69 -10.47 -5.80
CA ASP A 67 -3.89 -10.79 -7.21
C ASP A 67 -4.72 -9.72 -7.93
N GLY A 68 -4.42 -9.48 -9.21
CA GLY A 68 -5.14 -8.51 -10.05
C GLY A 68 -4.52 -7.11 -10.06
N HIS A 69 -4.93 -6.32 -11.03
CA HIS A 69 -4.45 -4.95 -11.26
C HIS A 69 -5.58 -4.10 -11.88
N GLY A 70 -5.33 -2.82 -12.13
CA GLY A 70 -6.36 -1.91 -12.62
C GLY A 70 -7.39 -1.56 -11.55
N HIS A 71 -8.66 -1.45 -11.95
CA HIS A 71 -9.75 -1.20 -11.01
C HIS A 71 -10.12 -2.47 -10.24
N ILE A 72 -9.76 -2.53 -8.96
CA ILE A 72 -10.05 -3.66 -8.08
C ILE A 72 -11.31 -3.34 -7.28
N GLU A 73 -12.34 -4.17 -7.45
CA GLU A 73 -13.58 -4.02 -6.70
C GLU A 73 -13.36 -4.26 -5.21
N LEU A 74 -14.05 -3.45 -4.40
CA LEU A 74 -14.05 -3.62 -2.96
C LEU A 74 -14.95 -4.77 -2.54
N ASP A 75 -14.41 -5.67 -1.73
CA ASP A 75 -15.19 -6.63 -0.97
C ASP A 75 -16.35 -5.96 -0.20
N GLN A 76 -17.49 -6.65 -0.15
CA GLN A 76 -18.67 -6.22 0.60
C GLN A 76 -18.54 -6.53 2.10
N VAL A 77 -17.43 -6.11 2.71
CA VAL A 77 -17.17 -6.18 4.15
C VAL A 77 -16.73 -4.81 4.66
N PRO A 78 -16.88 -4.53 5.97
CA PRO A 78 -16.27 -3.34 6.56
C PRO A 78 -14.75 -3.38 6.32
N GLY A 79 -14.27 -2.44 5.51
CA GLY A 79 -12.86 -2.32 5.18
C GLY A 79 -12.15 -1.20 5.93
N MET A 80 -10.90 -0.95 5.57
CA MET A 80 -10.20 0.26 5.98
C MET A 80 -10.81 1.49 5.30
N GLY A 81 -10.92 2.57 6.04
CA GLY A 81 -11.45 3.83 5.52
C GLY A 81 -11.05 5.02 6.36
N ILE A 82 -11.21 6.20 5.78
CA ILE A 82 -10.99 7.48 6.46
C ILE A 82 -12.35 7.99 6.91
N VAL A 83 -12.49 8.29 8.20
CA VAL A 83 -13.69 8.92 8.76
C VAL A 83 -13.39 10.40 9.02
N ARG A 84 -14.32 11.26 8.63
CA ARG A 84 -14.25 12.70 8.83
C ARG A 84 -15.53 13.20 9.48
N MET A 85 -15.40 14.19 10.32
CA MET A 85 -16.56 14.92 10.85
C MET A 85 -17.03 15.92 9.79
N SER A 86 -18.29 15.85 9.37
CA SER A 86 -18.95 16.99 8.74
C SER A 86 -19.15 18.02 9.85
N LYS A 87 -18.58 19.22 9.70
CA LYS A 87 -18.55 20.32 10.69
C LYS A 87 -19.64 20.22 11.78
N PRO A 88 -19.28 20.31 13.07
CA PRO A 88 -20.28 20.36 14.12
C PRO A 88 -20.96 21.74 14.10
N ASP A 89 -22.27 21.77 13.92
CA ASP A 89 -23.04 22.69 14.76
C ASP A 89 -22.90 22.12 16.18
N ASN A 90 -22.29 22.93 17.05
CA ASN A 90 -21.87 22.63 18.42
C ASN A 90 -22.66 21.50 19.11
N LEU A 91 -22.03 20.34 19.26
CA LEU A 91 -22.09 19.41 20.39
C LEU A 91 -21.67 18.03 19.88
N LEU A 92 -20.66 17.43 20.50
CA LEU A 92 -20.66 15.99 20.77
C LEU A 92 -19.58 15.69 21.81
N ARG A 93 -20.05 15.63 23.07
CA ARG A 93 -19.36 14.93 24.15
C ARG A 93 -19.50 13.43 23.89
N GLY A 94 -18.38 12.72 23.99
CA GLY A 94 -18.34 11.29 24.28
C GLY A 94 -18.54 10.37 23.08
N ILE A 95 -17.47 9.66 22.70
CA ILE A 95 -17.33 8.20 22.77
C ILE A 95 -16.03 7.86 22.02
N ILE A 96 -14.98 7.55 22.78
CA ILE A 96 -13.84 6.74 22.31
C ILE A 96 -13.69 5.64 23.35
N PRO A 97 -13.84 4.35 23.01
CA PRO A 97 -13.41 3.29 23.90
C PRO A 97 -11.89 3.17 23.81
N THR A 98 -11.23 3.57 24.89
CA THR A 98 -9.80 3.40 25.15
C THR A 98 -9.58 2.09 25.90
N SER A 99 -8.73 1.18 25.39
CA SER A 99 -7.90 0.20 26.14
C SER A 99 -7.19 -0.71 25.09
N LEU A 100 -5.91 -1.11 25.13
CA LEU A 100 -4.98 -1.43 26.22
C LEU A 100 -3.52 -1.12 25.83
N LEU A 101 -2.73 -0.71 26.83
CA LEU A 101 -1.26 -0.60 26.83
C LEU A 101 -0.64 -1.83 27.53
N SER A 102 0.56 -2.27 27.11
CA SER A 102 1.57 -2.84 28.03
C SER A 102 3.00 -2.67 27.49
N SER A 103 3.97 -2.65 28.41
CA SER A 103 5.31 -2.01 28.40
C SER A 103 6.50 -2.77 27.77
N THR A 104 7.60 -2.03 27.56
CA THR A 104 8.92 -2.28 26.88
C THR A 104 10.04 -2.87 27.79
N PRO A 105 11.35 -3.01 27.39
CA PRO A 105 12.05 -3.32 26.11
C PRO A 105 13.22 -4.38 26.21
N LYS A 106 13.86 -4.77 25.07
CA LYS A 106 15.34 -4.71 24.79
C LYS A 106 15.79 -5.37 23.45
N HIS A 107 16.52 -4.58 22.64
CA HIS A 107 17.53 -4.84 21.57
C HIS A 107 17.40 -5.99 20.54
N LYS A 108 17.34 -5.68 19.23
CA LYS A 108 18.42 -5.46 18.23
C LYS A 108 17.78 -5.28 16.84
N ASP A 109 18.35 -4.42 16.00
CA ASP A 109 17.86 -4.07 14.67
C ASP A 109 17.80 -5.26 13.69
N VAL A 110 16.60 -5.57 13.17
CA VAL A 110 16.33 -6.13 11.83
C VAL A 110 14.86 -5.81 11.48
N ALA A 111 14.61 -5.16 10.34
CA ALA A 111 13.25 -4.92 9.84
C ALA A 111 12.67 -6.19 9.22
N TYR A 112 11.80 -6.90 9.94
CA TYR A 112 10.96 -7.96 9.41
C TYR A 112 9.50 -7.53 9.56
N SER A 113 8.87 -7.07 8.47
CA SER A 113 7.55 -6.43 8.54
C SER A 113 6.36 -7.42 8.55
N GLY A 114 6.57 -8.69 8.23
CA GLY A 114 5.50 -9.69 8.22
C GLY A 114 5.68 -10.75 9.31
N MET A 115 4.98 -10.67 10.44
CA MET A 115 4.75 -11.88 11.24
C MET A 115 3.82 -12.82 10.45
N PRO A 116 4.13 -14.13 10.31
CA PRO A 116 3.31 -15.05 9.52
C PRO A 116 1.83 -15.01 9.94
N GLY A 117 0.94 -14.71 9.00
CA GLY A 117 -0.51 -14.78 9.18
C GLY A 117 -1.15 -13.65 9.99
N GLY A 118 -0.41 -12.60 10.34
CA GLY A 118 -0.88 -11.53 11.22
C GLY A 118 -1.10 -10.18 10.54
N ILE A 119 -1.36 -9.19 11.38
CA ILE A 119 -1.36 -7.76 11.04
C ILE A 119 -0.29 -7.11 11.90
N ASN A 120 0.56 -6.30 11.29
CA ASN A 120 1.55 -5.47 11.96
C ASN A 120 1.23 -3.99 11.72
N MET A 121 1.48 -3.15 12.72
CA MET A 121 1.23 -1.71 12.63
C MET A 121 2.37 -0.96 13.28
N TYR A 122 2.92 0.03 12.57
CA TYR A 122 4.01 0.85 13.08
C TYR A 122 4.05 2.22 12.39
N TYR A 123 4.70 3.16 13.06
CA TYR A 123 5.11 4.40 12.41
C TYR A 123 6.39 4.18 11.63
N LEU A 124 6.42 4.67 10.40
CA LEU A 124 7.61 4.79 9.59
C LEU A 124 7.94 6.28 9.45
N ASP A 125 9.03 6.69 10.10
CA ASP A 125 9.57 8.05 9.99
C ASP A 125 10.74 8.03 9.00
N ILE A 126 10.60 8.77 7.91
CA ILE A 126 11.57 8.80 6.81
C ILE A 126 12.27 10.17 6.83
N ALA A 127 13.58 10.13 7.04
CA ALA A 127 14.41 11.32 7.17
C ALA A 127 14.45 12.13 5.86
N PRO A 128 14.65 13.46 5.93
CA PRO A 128 14.88 14.28 4.75
C PRO A 128 15.97 13.73 3.82
N ASN A 129 15.76 13.86 2.50
CA ASN A 129 16.69 13.46 1.45
C ASN A 129 17.20 12.00 1.57
N SER A 130 16.32 11.09 2.01
CA SER A 130 16.64 9.67 2.11
C SER A 130 15.97 8.87 1.00
N GLU A 131 16.66 7.84 0.53
CA GLU A 131 16.17 6.92 -0.49
C GLU A 131 15.90 5.56 0.15
N GLY A 132 14.70 5.02 -0.08
CA GLY A 132 14.33 3.68 0.34
C GLY A 132 15.01 2.62 -0.54
N ALA A 133 15.24 1.43 0.03
CA ALA A 133 15.68 0.29 -0.76
C ALA A 133 14.50 -0.26 -1.60
N MET A 134 14.75 -0.53 -2.89
CA MET A 134 13.77 -1.20 -3.74
C MET A 134 13.61 -2.65 -3.28
N HIS A 135 12.40 -3.02 -2.88
CA HIS A 135 12.08 -4.37 -2.43
C HIS A 135 10.61 -4.70 -2.71
N ARG A 136 10.26 -5.98 -2.59
CA ARG A 136 8.88 -6.45 -2.58
C ARG A 136 8.59 -7.06 -1.21
N THR A 137 7.32 -7.20 -0.87
CA THR A 137 6.84 -7.89 0.32
C THR A 137 5.75 -8.89 -0.05
N THR A 138 5.54 -9.89 0.80
CA THR A 138 4.37 -10.79 0.76
C THR A 138 3.34 -10.30 1.78
N SER A 139 2.85 -9.09 1.51
CA SER A 139 1.86 -8.41 2.33
C SER A 139 0.99 -7.48 1.50
N THR A 140 -0.19 -7.16 2.03
CA THR A 140 -0.96 -5.99 1.61
C THR A 140 -0.70 -4.88 2.62
N ASP A 141 -0.09 -3.79 2.15
CA ASP A 141 0.29 -2.69 3.03
C ASP A 141 -0.62 -1.49 2.79
N TYR A 142 -1.04 -0.89 3.89
CA TYR A 142 -1.78 0.35 3.90
C TYR A 142 -0.90 1.42 4.51
N LEU A 143 -0.39 2.32 3.67
CA LEU A 143 0.50 3.39 4.09
C LEU A 143 -0.29 4.68 4.15
N VAL A 144 -0.66 5.10 5.36
CA VAL A 144 -1.37 6.36 5.59
C VAL A 144 -0.33 7.45 5.81
N VAL A 145 -0.23 8.41 4.89
CA VAL A 145 0.69 9.53 5.04
C VAL A 145 0.11 10.51 6.05
N LEU A 146 0.82 10.75 7.15
CA LEU A 146 0.37 11.62 8.23
C LEU A 146 1.01 13.00 8.18
N GLN A 147 2.27 13.07 7.73
CA GLN A 147 3.04 14.31 7.63
C GLN A 147 4.10 14.19 6.53
N GLY A 148 4.41 15.32 5.88
CA GLY A 148 5.39 15.40 4.80
C GLY A 148 4.88 14.80 3.48
N THR A 149 5.74 14.81 2.47
CA THR A 149 5.43 14.25 1.14
C THR A 149 6.29 13.00 0.92
N LEU A 150 5.63 11.84 0.86
CA LEU A 150 6.27 10.55 0.61
C LEU A 150 6.46 10.34 -0.89
N SER A 151 7.66 9.96 -1.31
CA SER A 151 7.96 9.53 -2.67
C SER A 151 7.82 8.01 -2.78
N LEU A 152 6.76 7.53 -3.43
CA LEU A 152 6.62 6.12 -3.80
C LEU A 152 7.28 5.89 -5.16
N LEU A 153 8.39 5.15 -5.18
CA LEU A 153 9.11 4.80 -6.40
C LEU A 153 8.77 3.39 -6.83
N THR A 154 8.39 3.19 -8.09
CA THR A 154 8.01 1.88 -8.63
C THR A 154 8.57 1.64 -10.04
N PRO A 155 8.99 0.42 -10.38
CA PRO A 155 9.46 0.09 -11.73
C PRO A 155 8.26 -0.05 -12.69
N PRO A 156 8.18 0.73 -13.78
CA PRO A 156 7.02 0.71 -14.68
C PRO A 156 7.01 -0.49 -15.64
N LYS A 157 8.14 -1.20 -15.77
CA LYS A 157 8.34 -2.29 -16.71
C LYS A 157 8.81 -3.55 -15.97
N PRO A 158 8.52 -4.74 -16.50
CA PRO A 158 9.10 -5.98 -15.98
C PRO A 158 10.63 -5.92 -15.96
N PHE A 159 11.23 -6.52 -14.96
CA PHE A 159 12.67 -6.56 -14.74
C PHE A 159 13.06 -7.92 -14.19
N ASP A 160 14.36 -8.23 -14.20
CA ASP A 160 14.86 -9.48 -13.65
C ASP A 160 15.64 -9.18 -12.36
N VAL A 161 15.69 -10.13 -11.43
CA VAL A 161 16.58 -10.04 -10.26
C VAL A 161 17.80 -10.92 -10.52
N VAL A 162 18.97 -10.27 -10.61
CA VAL A 162 20.26 -10.92 -10.85
C VAL A 162 21.16 -10.62 -9.66
N ASP A 163 21.68 -11.67 -9.01
CA ASP A 163 22.55 -11.56 -7.84
C ASP A 163 21.96 -10.70 -6.70
N GLY A 164 20.65 -10.84 -6.46
CA GLY A 164 19.91 -10.08 -5.45
C GLY A 164 19.67 -8.61 -5.81
N ARG A 165 19.99 -8.18 -7.04
CA ARG A 165 19.77 -6.81 -7.52
C ARG A 165 18.76 -6.81 -8.66
N GLY A 166 17.75 -5.97 -8.55
CA GLY A 166 16.81 -5.75 -9.64
C GLY A 166 17.48 -5.01 -10.80
N THR A 167 17.30 -5.50 -12.02
CA THR A 167 17.75 -4.84 -13.25
C THR A 167 16.75 -3.77 -13.73
N TYR A 168 15.91 -3.27 -12.82
CA TYR A 168 14.93 -2.24 -13.16
C TYR A 168 15.67 -0.99 -13.66
N GLY A 169 15.17 -0.40 -14.73
CA GLY A 169 15.69 0.86 -15.25
C GLY A 169 15.21 2.05 -14.42
N GLU A 170 14.85 3.13 -15.11
CA GLU A 170 14.24 4.30 -14.47
C GLU A 170 12.92 3.95 -13.77
N THR A 171 12.76 4.43 -12.53
CA THR A 171 11.54 4.29 -11.74
C THR A 171 10.56 5.42 -12.02
N VAL A 172 9.28 5.17 -11.81
CA VAL A 172 8.25 6.20 -11.77
C VAL A 172 8.04 6.62 -10.33
N GLU A 173 7.97 7.92 -10.09
CA GLU A 173 7.70 8.52 -8.78
C GLU A 173 6.24 8.95 -8.66
N THR A 174 5.59 8.54 -7.57
CA THR A 174 4.27 9.03 -7.17
C THR A 174 4.37 9.74 -5.82
N LEU A 175 3.98 11.02 -5.80
CA LEU A 175 3.98 11.83 -4.57
C LEU A 175 2.70 11.56 -3.77
N CYS A 176 2.88 11.14 -2.52
CA CYS A 176 1.81 10.83 -1.59
C CYS A 176 1.81 11.90 -0.48
N GLU A 177 0.71 12.62 -0.36
CA GLU A 177 0.54 13.79 0.51
C GLU A 177 -0.19 13.42 1.80
N PRO A 178 -0.15 14.25 2.86
CA PRO A 178 -0.87 13.98 4.09
C PRO A 178 -2.37 13.75 3.87
N GLY A 179 -2.86 12.63 4.38
CA GLY A 179 -4.24 12.17 4.22
C GLY A 179 -4.46 11.22 3.03
N ASP A 180 -3.46 11.00 2.19
CA ASP A 180 -3.48 9.92 1.21
C ASP A 180 -3.27 8.57 1.88
N VAL A 181 -3.82 7.53 1.26
CA VAL A 181 -3.55 6.15 1.63
C VAL A 181 -3.03 5.38 0.43
N VAL A 182 -1.80 4.88 0.53
CA VAL A 182 -1.23 3.96 -0.44
C VAL A 182 -1.70 2.54 -0.10
N LEU A 183 -2.35 1.91 -1.06
CA LEU A 183 -2.68 0.49 -1.05
C LEU A 183 -1.62 -0.25 -1.86
N GLN A 184 -0.65 -0.82 -1.17
CA GLN A 184 0.45 -1.56 -1.74
C GLN A 184 0.15 -3.05 -1.75
N ARG A 185 0.03 -3.66 -2.93
CA ARG A 185 -0.40 -5.05 -3.08
C ARG A 185 0.76 -5.97 -3.45
N GLY A 186 1.73 -6.07 -2.54
CA GLY A 186 2.91 -6.94 -2.72
C GLY A 186 3.68 -6.63 -3.99
N ILE A 187 3.97 -5.34 -4.21
CA ILE A 187 4.65 -4.83 -5.41
C ILE A 187 6.10 -4.47 -5.10
N ALA A 188 6.94 -4.39 -6.14
CA ALA A 188 8.27 -3.81 -6.02
C ALA A 188 8.19 -2.29 -5.81
N HIS A 189 8.77 -1.78 -4.73
CA HIS A 189 8.74 -0.36 -4.39
C HIS A 189 9.96 0.09 -3.58
N ALA A 190 10.20 1.39 -3.61
CA ALA A 190 10.97 2.09 -2.59
C ALA A 190 10.14 3.25 -2.01
N LEU A 191 10.21 3.41 -0.69
CA LEU A 191 9.63 4.53 0.04
C LEU A 191 10.74 5.52 0.35
N SER A 192 10.74 6.65 -0.35
CA SER A 192 11.78 7.67 -0.27
C SER A 192 11.22 8.99 0.23
N ASN A 193 12.10 9.87 0.67
CA ASN A 193 11.78 11.25 1.01
C ASN A 193 12.78 12.17 0.31
N ARG A 194 12.35 12.80 -0.77
CA ARG A 194 13.15 13.75 -1.56
C ARG A 194 13.00 15.19 -1.10
N THR A 195 12.41 15.40 0.07
CA THR A 195 12.17 16.72 0.65
C THR A 195 13.15 17.03 1.78
N THR A 196 13.11 18.27 2.26
CA THR A 196 13.88 18.72 3.42
C THR A 196 13.17 18.49 4.77
N GLU A 197 11.93 18.01 4.75
CA GLU A 197 11.10 17.82 5.94
C GLU A 197 10.94 16.33 6.26
N TRP A 198 10.69 16.00 7.53
CA TRP A 198 10.39 14.63 7.92
C TRP A 198 9.04 14.17 7.36
N VAL A 199 9.03 12.92 6.88
CA VAL A 199 7.81 12.23 6.47
C VAL A 199 7.44 11.23 7.57
N ARG A 200 6.17 11.23 7.99
CA ARG A 200 5.62 10.23 8.91
C ARG A 200 4.49 9.48 8.23
N VAL A 201 4.60 8.16 8.24
CA VAL A 201 3.60 7.24 7.68
C VAL A 201 3.13 6.29 8.78
N MET A 202 1.83 6.07 8.89
CA MET A 202 1.31 4.90 9.61
C MET A 202 1.23 3.73 8.63
N ALA A 203 2.07 2.72 8.83
CA ALA A 203 2.04 1.50 8.06
C ALA A 203 1.17 0.46 8.76
N VAL A 204 0.17 -0.07 8.06
CA VAL A 204 -0.57 -1.27 8.46
C VAL A 204 -0.24 -2.36 7.45
N VAL A 205 0.54 -3.34 7.88
CA VAL A 205 1.08 -4.41 7.05
C VAL A 205 0.29 -5.68 7.36
N VAL A 206 -0.47 -6.16 6.39
CA VAL A 206 -1.32 -7.34 6.53
C VAL A 206 -0.70 -8.48 5.75
N ALA A 207 -0.53 -9.65 6.38
CA ALA A 207 -0.02 -10.84 5.68
C ALA A 207 -0.87 -11.14 4.43
N SER A 208 -0.22 -11.50 3.32
CA SER A 208 -0.89 -11.92 2.09
C SER A 208 -0.55 -13.36 1.74
N GLU A 209 -1.37 -13.96 0.88
CA GLU A 209 -0.96 -15.11 0.09
C GLU A 209 0.19 -14.72 -0.85
N PRO A 210 1.01 -15.68 -1.33
CA PRO A 210 2.04 -15.41 -2.33
C PRO A 210 1.45 -14.68 -3.53
N ASN A 211 2.13 -13.62 -3.97
CA ASN A 211 1.64 -12.76 -5.06
C ASN A 211 1.54 -13.55 -6.36
N ARG A 212 0.40 -13.48 -7.05
CA ARG A 212 0.24 -14.07 -8.39
C ARG A 212 -0.07 -13.02 -9.42
N VAL A 213 0.53 -13.17 -10.60
CA VAL A 213 0.29 -12.28 -11.73
C VAL A 213 -0.23 -13.06 -12.95
N PRO A 214 -1.12 -12.46 -13.76
CA PRO A 214 -1.51 -13.04 -15.04
C PRO A 214 -0.34 -13.15 -16.01
N VAL A 215 -0.38 -14.14 -16.90
CA VAL A 215 0.58 -14.33 -17.99
C VAL A 215 -0.07 -14.06 -19.34
N VAL A 216 0.28 -12.94 -19.96
CA VAL A 216 -0.21 -12.53 -21.28
C VAL A 216 0.39 -13.43 -22.37
N GLY A 217 -0.46 -13.92 -23.27
CA GLY A 217 -0.07 -14.77 -24.40
C GLY A 217 0.05 -16.26 -24.09
N SER A 218 -0.58 -16.75 -23.02
CA SER A 218 -0.59 -18.17 -22.66
C SER A 218 -2.00 -18.75 -22.56
N GLY A 219 -2.26 -19.81 -23.34
CA GLY A 219 -3.48 -20.64 -23.25
C GLY A 219 -4.49 -20.45 -24.40
N PRO A 220 -5.42 -21.42 -24.58
CA PRO A 220 -6.61 -21.23 -25.42
C PRO A 220 -7.41 -20.02 -24.93
N VAL A 221 -8.11 -19.33 -25.83
CA VAL A 221 -8.96 -18.16 -25.53
C VAL A 221 -9.89 -18.50 -24.36
N GLY A 222 -9.70 -17.84 -23.21
CA GLY A 222 -10.60 -17.93 -22.05
C GLY A 222 -10.01 -18.42 -20.73
N GLN A 223 -8.76 -18.90 -20.67
CA GLN A 223 -8.13 -19.33 -19.41
C GLN A 223 -6.92 -18.44 -19.06
N LEU A 224 -7.11 -17.52 -18.10
CA LEU A 224 -6.02 -16.70 -17.54
C LEU A 224 -5.08 -17.61 -16.74
N LYS A 225 -3.93 -17.94 -17.33
CA LYS A 225 -2.84 -18.58 -16.59
C LYS A 225 -2.20 -17.56 -15.67
N THR A 226 -2.06 -17.88 -14.39
CA THR A 226 -1.31 -17.08 -13.42
C THR A 226 0.00 -17.77 -13.06
N VAL A 227 1.00 -16.98 -12.66
CA VAL A 227 2.26 -17.45 -12.09
C VAL A 227 2.44 -16.84 -10.71
N ALA A 228 2.91 -17.62 -9.75
CA ALA A 228 3.31 -17.11 -8.44
C ALA A 228 4.69 -16.45 -8.56
N LEU A 229 4.85 -15.27 -7.98
CA LEU A 229 6.14 -14.61 -7.86
C LEU A 229 6.96 -15.32 -6.79
N ASP A 230 8.25 -15.48 -7.06
CA ASP A 230 9.16 -16.17 -6.13
C ASP A 230 9.57 -15.21 -5.00
N ASP A 231 9.46 -15.67 -3.77
CA ASP A 231 9.76 -14.91 -2.56
C ASP A 231 11.23 -15.07 -2.11
N VAL A 232 12.02 -15.89 -2.80
CA VAL A 232 13.42 -16.21 -2.45
C VAL A 232 14.33 -14.96 -2.34
N TRP A 233 14.00 -13.86 -3.02
CA TRP A 233 14.80 -12.63 -3.06
C TRP A 233 14.26 -11.51 -2.16
N LEU A 234 13.26 -11.78 -1.30
CA LEU A 234 12.67 -10.77 -0.39
C LEU A 234 13.56 -10.44 0.84
N GLN A 235 14.85 -10.84 0.82
CA GLN A 235 15.79 -10.64 1.94
C GLN A 235 16.68 -9.41 1.73
#